data_AF-A0A260Z7T5-F1
#
_entry.id   AF-A0A260Z7T5-F1
#
_cell.length_a   1.000
_cell.length_b   1.000
_cell.length_c   1.000
_cell.angle_alpha   90.00
_cell.angle_beta   90.00
_cell.angle_gamma   90.00
#
_symmetry.space_group_name_H-M   'P 1'
#
loop_
_entity.id
_entity.type
_entity.pdbx_description
1 polymer ?
#
loop_
_entity_poly.entity_id
_entity_poly.type
_entity_poly.pdbx_seq_one_letter_code
_entity_poly.pdbx_strand_id
1 'polypeptide(L)'
;AVEDMEIAEEDEDEDEDEDMEDDADDNESVFSTVSTFRPKGETPEQRKLRKAAVKEARKQRRVEKKANKTMFAEEKRKLAKGRIGQIKARPI
;
A
#
# COMPACT_ATOMS: atom_id res chain seq x y z
N ALA A 1 8.25 -5.31 44.36
CA ALA A 1 7.05 -5.10 43.54
C ALA A 1 7.54 -4.86 42.12
N VAL A 2 6.92 -5.54 41.17
CA VAL A 2 7.29 -5.59 39.75
C VAL A 2 7.24 -4.20 39.12
N GLU A 3 8.21 -3.93 38.27
CA GLU A 3 8.30 -2.74 37.41
C GLU A 3 7.21 -2.81 36.34
N ASP A 4 6.29 -1.86 36.32
CA ASP A 4 5.39 -1.66 35.19
C ASP A 4 5.98 -0.56 34.29
N MET A 5 6.56 -1.03 33.19
CA MET A 5 7.02 -0.26 32.05
C MET A 5 5.97 -0.43 30.95
N GLU A 6 5.11 0.58 30.77
CA GLU A 6 4.28 0.75 29.57
C GLU A 6 4.58 2.17 29.06
N ILE A 7 5.66 2.32 28.28
CA ILE A 7 5.70 2.27 26.80
C ILE A 7 4.67 3.22 26.17
N ALA A 8 5.24 4.21 25.49
CA ALA A 8 4.59 5.40 24.99
C ALA A 8 3.41 5.09 24.05
N GLU A 9 2.31 5.81 24.23
CA GLU A 9 1.33 6.02 23.17
C GLU A 9 1.99 6.94 22.13
N GLU A 10 2.55 6.31 21.10
CA GLU A 10 3.10 6.94 19.91
C GLU A 10 1.96 7.51 19.05
N ASP A 11 2.01 8.83 18.86
CA ASP A 11 1.56 9.60 17.70
C ASP A 11 0.29 9.12 16.98
N GLU A 12 -0.84 9.74 17.35
CA GLU A 12 -2.02 9.86 16.48
C GLU A 12 -1.64 10.70 15.25
N ASP A 13 -1.07 10.06 14.23
CA ASP A 13 -1.08 10.58 12.86
C ASP A 13 -2.55 10.58 12.37
N GLU A 14 -3.31 11.60 12.76
CA GLU A 14 -4.55 12.02 12.10
C GLU A 14 -4.21 12.54 10.69
N ASP A 15 -3.90 11.62 9.77
CA ASP A 15 -4.06 11.89 8.34
C ASP A 15 -5.56 11.74 8.03
N GLU A 16 -6.30 12.85 8.12
CA GLU A 16 -7.60 13.04 7.46
C GLU A 16 -7.41 12.83 5.95
N ASP A 17 -7.42 11.58 5.49
CA ASP A 17 -7.51 11.23 4.07
C ASP A 17 -8.97 11.51 3.64
N GLU A 18 -9.22 12.76 3.22
CA GLU A 18 -10.45 13.22 2.57
C GLU A 18 -10.86 12.27 1.42
N ASP A 19 -12.08 11.74 1.56
CA ASP A 19 -12.98 11.11 0.58
C ASP A 19 -12.42 10.92 -0.85
N MET A 20 -11.77 9.79 -1.10
CA MET A 20 -11.59 9.26 -2.46
C MET A 20 -12.79 8.34 -2.74
N GLU A 21 -13.75 8.85 -3.51
CA GLU A 21 -14.90 8.10 -4.03
C GLU A 21 -14.46 6.73 -4.58
N ASP A 22 -15.09 5.67 -4.05
CA ASP A 22 -14.85 4.26 -4.37
C ASP A 22 -15.33 3.96 -5.80
N ASP A 23 -14.46 4.16 -6.79
CA ASP A 23 -14.65 3.71 -8.17
C ASP A 23 -14.42 2.19 -8.22
N ALA A 24 -15.46 1.45 -7.82
CA ALA A 24 -15.47 0.03 -7.53
C ALA A 24 -15.37 -0.91 -8.77
N ASP A 25 -14.71 -0.50 -9.86
CA ASP A 25 -14.60 -1.31 -11.10
C ASP A 25 -13.16 -1.52 -11.61
N ASP A 26 -12.12 -1.08 -10.89
CA ASP A 26 -10.72 -1.12 -11.37
C ASP A 26 -9.82 -2.12 -10.59
N ASN A 27 -10.30 -3.34 -10.33
CA ASN A 27 -9.51 -4.41 -9.69
C ASN A 27 -8.56 -5.13 -10.67
N GLU A 28 -8.24 -4.53 -11.80
CA GLU A 28 -7.18 -5.02 -12.69
C GLU A 28 -5.93 -4.17 -12.49
N SER A 29 -4.80 -4.81 -12.15
CA SER A 29 -3.50 -4.13 -12.04
C SER A 29 -3.10 -3.55 -13.40
N VAL A 30 -3.45 -2.29 -13.67
CA VAL A 30 -3.21 -1.53 -14.93
C VAL A 30 -1.71 -1.36 -15.27
N PHE A 31 -0.80 -1.81 -14.40
CA PHE A 31 0.55 -1.25 -14.29
C PHE A 31 1.66 -1.84 -15.15
N SER A 32 1.36 -2.67 -16.14
CA SER A 32 2.36 -3.05 -17.16
C SER A 32 2.39 -2.10 -18.37
N THR A 33 1.49 -1.11 -18.44
CA THR A 33 1.23 -0.33 -19.67
C THR A 33 2.23 0.79 -19.94
N VAL A 34 2.87 1.39 -18.93
CA VAL A 34 3.76 2.54 -19.12
C VAL A 34 5.20 2.09 -19.39
N SER A 35 5.65 2.23 -20.64
CA SER A 35 7.04 1.94 -21.05
C SER A 35 8.05 2.92 -20.41
N THR A 36 9.16 2.37 -19.91
CA THR A 36 10.30 3.16 -19.40
C THR A 36 11.23 3.66 -20.51
N PHE A 37 10.98 3.29 -21.77
CA PHE A 37 11.82 3.68 -22.89
C PHE A 37 11.76 5.19 -23.14
N ARG A 38 12.92 5.77 -23.48
CA ARG A 38 13.03 7.20 -23.80
C ARG A 38 13.48 7.39 -25.26
N PRO A 39 12.58 7.80 -26.17
CA PRO A 39 12.95 8.01 -27.56
C PRO A 39 13.93 9.17 -27.72
N LYS A 40 14.90 9.01 -28.63
CA LYS A 40 15.83 10.07 -29.03
C LYS A 40 15.12 11.02 -30.00
N GLY A 41 15.28 12.33 -29.82
CA GLY A 41 14.65 13.33 -30.68
C GLY A 41 13.20 13.70 -30.33
N GLU A 42 12.70 13.34 -29.13
CA GLU A 42 11.37 13.75 -28.66
C GLU A 42 11.22 15.29 -28.66
N THR A 43 10.07 15.79 -29.13
CA THR A 43 9.74 17.21 -29.00
C THR A 43 9.55 17.59 -27.53
N PRO A 44 9.66 18.88 -27.15
CA PRO A 44 9.46 19.30 -25.77
C PRO A 44 8.08 18.92 -25.21
N GLU A 45 7.04 18.94 -26.04
CA GLU A 45 5.67 18.55 -25.66
C GLU A 45 5.55 17.05 -25.40
N GLN A 46 6.09 16.23 -26.30
CA GLN A 46 6.13 14.77 -26.11
C GLN A 46 6.92 14.38 -24.85
N ARG A 47 8.00 15.11 -24.55
CA ARG A 47 8.75 14.94 -23.29
C ARG A 47 7.91 15.25 -22.06
N LYS A 48 7.08 16.30 -22.10
CA LYS A 48 6.18 16.67 -21.00
C LYS A 48 5.14 15.58 -20.78
N LEU A 49 4.48 15.13 -21.84
CA LEU A 49 3.48 14.05 -21.80
C LEU A 49 4.06 12.75 -21.25
N ARG A 50 5.24 12.33 -21.74
CA ARG A 50 5.93 11.13 -21.24
C ARG A 50 6.26 11.25 -19.75
N LYS A 51 6.72 12.42 -19.32
CA LYS A 51 7.03 12.67 -17.91
C LYS A 51 5.76 12.68 -17.04
N ALA A 52 4.65 13.21 -17.55
CA ALA A 52 3.36 13.21 -16.85
C ALA A 52 2.88 11.76 -16.63
N ALA A 53 2.83 10.95 -17.68
CA ALA A 53 2.45 9.55 -17.60
C ALA A 53 3.30 8.74 -16.59
N VAL A 54 4.63 8.93 -16.60
CA VAL A 54 5.52 8.25 -15.63
C VAL A 54 5.30 8.74 -14.20
N LYS A 55 4.95 10.02 -14.00
CA LYS A 55 4.67 10.57 -12.66
C LYS A 55 3.35 10.03 -12.11
N GLU A 56 2.31 10.04 -12.92
CA GLU A 56 0.99 9.49 -12.57
C GLU A 56 1.11 8.01 -12.21
N ALA A 57 1.82 7.23 -13.05
CA ALA A 57 2.01 5.82 -12.78
C ALA A 57 2.77 5.55 -11.47
N ARG A 58 3.76 6.38 -11.14
CA ARG A 58 4.47 6.29 -9.86
C ARG A 58 3.60 6.70 -8.68
N LYS A 59 2.69 7.66 -8.86
CA LYS A 59 1.75 8.09 -7.81
C LYS A 59 0.80 6.95 -7.49
N GLN A 60 0.16 6.37 -8.51
CA GLN A 60 -0.75 5.23 -8.36
C GLN A 60 -0.05 4.04 -7.68
N ARG A 61 1.17 3.69 -8.10
CA ARG A 61 1.96 2.63 -7.43
C ARG A 61 2.23 2.90 -5.94
N ARG A 62 2.41 4.16 -5.54
CA ARG A 62 2.63 4.49 -4.12
C ARG A 62 1.34 4.29 -3.31
N VAL A 63 0.20 4.68 -3.87
CA VAL A 63 -1.12 4.48 -3.27
C VAL A 63 -1.40 2.98 -3.13
N GLU A 64 -1.26 2.20 -4.20
CA GLU A 64 -1.41 0.74 -4.16
C GLU A 64 -0.48 0.08 -3.16
N LYS A 65 0.78 0.52 -3.07
CA LYS A 65 1.72 -0.01 -2.09
C LYS A 65 1.29 0.32 -0.64
N LYS A 66 0.78 1.54 -0.38
CA LYS A 66 0.25 1.93 0.95
C LYS A 66 -0.95 1.05 1.29
N ALA A 67 -1.93 0.93 0.38
CA ALA A 67 -3.11 0.10 0.54
C ALA A 67 -2.79 -1.39 0.73
N ASN A 68 -1.89 -1.96 -0.08
CA ASN A 68 -1.46 -3.35 0.09
C ASN A 68 -0.78 -3.54 1.46
N LYS A 69 0.09 -2.61 1.87
CA LYS A 69 0.78 -2.69 3.17
C LYS A 69 -0.23 -2.71 4.33
N THR A 70 -1.25 -1.85 4.31
CA THR A 70 -2.28 -1.80 5.35
C THR A 70 -3.13 -3.07 5.32
N MET A 71 -3.58 -3.53 4.15
CA MET A 71 -4.35 -4.77 3.98
C MET A 71 -3.59 -5.99 4.55
N PHE A 72 -2.31 -6.16 4.22
CA PHE A 72 -1.52 -7.27 4.74
C PHE A 72 -1.29 -7.17 6.26
N ALA A 73 -1.13 -5.97 6.81
CA ALA A 73 -0.99 -5.77 8.24
C ALA A 73 -2.29 -6.15 8.99
N GLU A 74 -3.44 -5.77 8.45
CA GLU A 74 -4.75 -6.13 9.01
C GLU A 74 -5.04 -7.62 8.94
N GLU A 75 -4.82 -8.25 7.79
CA GLU A 75 -5.00 -9.69 7.64
C GLU A 75 -4.08 -10.46 8.58
N LYS A 76 -2.82 -10.04 8.73
CA LYS A 76 -1.89 -10.62 9.72
C LYS A 76 -2.44 -10.49 11.15
N ARG A 77 -3.02 -9.33 11.50
CA ARG A 77 -3.63 -9.10 12.81
C ARG A 77 -4.86 -10.00 13.03
N LYS A 78 -5.72 -10.18 12.01
CA LYS A 78 -6.87 -11.10 12.06
C LYS A 78 -6.42 -12.56 12.26
N LEU A 79 -5.45 -13.01 11.47
CA LEU A 79 -4.86 -14.35 11.57
C LEU A 79 -4.23 -14.61 12.95
N ALA A 80 -3.49 -13.63 13.49
CA ALA A 80 -2.91 -13.73 14.82
C ALA A 80 -3.99 -13.88 15.91
N LYS A 81 -5.07 -13.07 15.85
CA LYS A 81 -6.21 -13.17 16.76
C LYS A 81 -6.92 -14.53 16.65
N GLY A 82 -7.10 -15.06 15.44
CA GLY A 82 -7.75 -16.36 15.21
C GLY A 82 -6.89 -17.58 15.58
N ARG A 83 -5.56 -17.45 15.64
CA ARG A 83 -4.63 -18.53 16.02
C ARG A 83 -4.40 -18.69 17.52
N ILE A 84 -4.79 -17.70 18.33
CA ILE A 84 -4.73 -17.80 19.79
C ILE A 84 -5.76 -18.87 20.22
N GLY A 85 -5.27 -20.07 20.53
CA GLY A 85 -6.08 -21.20 21.02
C GLY A 85 -6.16 -22.45 20.13
N GLN A 86 -5.57 -22.43 18.92
CA GLN A 86 -5.73 -23.53 17.95
C GLN A 86 -4.48 -24.40 17.74
N ILE A 87 -3.59 -24.47 18.75
CA ILE A 87 -2.47 -25.42 18.76
C ILE A 87 -3.04 -26.82 19.03
N LYS A 88 -3.49 -27.53 17.99
CA LYS A 88 -3.76 -28.96 18.08
C LYS A 88 -2.43 -29.69 18.19
N ALA A 89 -2.00 -29.97 19.42
CA ALA A 89 -0.92 -30.91 19.67
C ALA A 89 -1.27 -32.24 19.00
N ARG A 90 -0.48 -32.66 18.00
CA ARG A 90 -0.55 -34.01 17.46
C ARG A 90 0.36 -34.88 18.34
N PRO A 91 -0.14 -35.98 18.93
CA PRO A 91 0.69 -36.85 19.75
C PRO A 91 1.74 -37.55 18.88
N ILE A 92 2.92 -37.79 19.48
CA ILE A 92 4.06 -38.52 18.93
C ILE A 92 3.75 -40.02 18.93
#